data_AF-A0A940BI85-F1
#
_entry.id   AF-A0A940BI85-F1
#
_cell.length_a   1.000
_cell.length_b   1.000
_cell.length_c   1.000
_cell.angle_alpha   90.00
_cell.angle_beta   90.00
_cell.angle_gamma   90.00
#
_symmetry.space_group_name_H-M   'P 1'
#
loop_
_entity.id
_entity.type
_entity.pdbx_description
1 polymer ?
#
loop_
_entity_poly.entity_id
_entity_poly.type
_entity_poly.pdbx_seq_one_letter_code
_entity_poly.pdbx_strand_id
1 'polypeptide(L)' 'LERLGQPEDVMRSVVFLAGEGAGYITGQVLEVNGGMHM' A
#
# COMPACT_ATOMS: atom_id res chain seq x y z
N LEU A 1 -8.28 -4.35 10.31
CA LEU A 1 -8.69 -5.55 9.55
C LEU A 1 -8.43 -6.77 10.42
N GLU A 2 -9.45 -7.58 10.69
CA GLU A 2 -9.31 -8.79 11.52
C GLU A 2 -8.93 -10.01 10.66
N ARG A 3 -7.91 -9.87 9.80
CA ARG A 3 -7.35 -11.00 9.04
C ARG A 3 -5.86 -10.83 8.78
N LEU A 4 -5.19 -11.95 8.54
CA LEU A 4 -3.82 -11.95 8.04
C LEU A 4 -3.76 -11.31 6.65
N GLY A 5 -2.71 -10.51 6.44
CA GLY A 5 -2.38 -9.95 5.14
C GLY A 5 -2.05 -11.06 4.14
N GLN A 6 -2.36 -10.80 2.87
CA GLN A 6 -1.98 -11.65 1.74
C GLN A 6 -1.02 -10.88 0.85
N PRO A 7 -0.16 -11.55 0.07
CA PRO A 7 0.75 -10.89 -0.87
C PRO A 7 0.06 -9.88 -1.80
N GLU A 8 -1.17 -10.17 -2.19
CA GLU A 8 -1.99 -9.32 -3.07
C GLU A 8 -2.33 -7.96 -2.44
N ASP A 9 -2.39 -7.87 -1.11
CA ASP A 9 -2.67 -6.61 -0.42
C ASP A 9 -1.52 -5.60 -0.66
N VAL A 10 -0.27 -6.08 -0.65
CA VAL A 10 0.91 -5.26 -0.97
C VAL A 10 0.98 -5.00 -2.47
N MET A 11 0.79 -6.03 -3.32
CA MET A 11 0.89 -5.88 -4.78
C MET A 11 -0.03 -4.79 -5.32
N ARG A 12 -1.28 -4.72 -4.84
CA ARG A 12 -2.23 -3.68 -5.27
C ARG A 12 -1.74 -2.27 -4.95
N SER A 13 -1.12 -2.10 -3.80
CA SER A 13 -0.56 -0.82 -3.37
C SER A 13 0.65 -0.42 -4.23
N VAL A 14 1.50 -1.38 -4.57
CA VAL A 14 2.64 -1.17 -5.50
C VAL A 14 2.15 -0.78 -6.89
N VAL A 15 1.15 -1.50 -7.43
CA VAL A 15 0.58 -1.20 -8.76
C VAL A 15 -0.03 0.21 -8.79
N PHE A 16 -0.71 0.63 -7.72
CA PHE A 16 -1.22 1.99 -7.59
C PHE A 16 -0.09 3.03 -7.66
N LEU A 17 0.97 2.85 -6.85
CA LEU A 17 2.11 3.78 -6.81
C LEU A 17 2.91 3.81 -8.12
N ALA A 18 2.90 2.72 -8.88
CA ALA A 18 3.54 2.65 -10.19
C ALA A 18 2.67 3.24 -11.31
N GLY A 19 1.40 3.54 -11.05
CA GLY A 19 0.47 4.09 -12.03
C GLY A 19 0.69 5.58 -12.32
N GLU A 20 0.27 6.04 -13.50
CA GLU A 20 0.46 7.43 -13.96
C GLU A 20 -0.13 8.48 -12.99
N GLY A 21 -1.20 8.15 -12.28
CA GLY A 21 -1.85 9.05 -11.32
C GLY A 21 -1.07 9.31 -10.03
N ALA A 22 -0.02 8.53 -9.74
CA ALA A 22 0.75 8.63 -8.50
C ALA A 22 1.98 9.57 -8.61
N GLY A 23 2.18 10.25 -9.74
CA GLY A 23 3.42 10.99 -10.04
C GLY A 23 3.82 12.10 -9.05
N TYR A 24 2.91 12.55 -8.18
CA TYR A 24 3.20 13.54 -7.13
C TYR A 24 3.45 12.93 -5.74
N ILE A 25 3.33 11.60 -5.61
CA ILE A 25 3.55 10.88 -4.36
C ILE A 25 5.01 10.43 -4.30
N THR A 26 5.82 11.17 -3.54
CA THR A 26 7.24 10.86 -3.34
C THR A 26 7.67 11.12 -1.88
N GLY A 27 8.68 10.38 -1.42
CA GLY A 27 9.20 10.47 -0.05
C GLY A 27 8.23 10.01 1.05
N GLN A 28 7.13 9.35 0.70
CA GLN A 28 6.14 8.85 1.64
C GLN A 28 6.36 7.37 1.97
N VAL A 29 6.02 6.99 3.19
CA VAL A 29 5.92 5.59 3.61
C VAL A 29 4.44 5.20 3.61
N LEU A 30 4.10 4.18 2.82
CA LEU A 30 2.74 3.63 2.79
C LEU A 30 2.70 2.34 3.61
N GLU A 31 2.00 2.38 4.74
CA GLU A 31 1.81 1.19 5.56
C GLU A 31 0.66 0.32 5.03
N VAL A 32 0.99 -0.89 4.60
CA VAL A 32 0.01 -1.89 4.14
C VAL A 32 -0.09 -3.00 5.18
N ASN A 33 -0.67 -2.68 6.33
CA ASN A 33 -0.71 -3.57 7.50
C ASN A 33 -2.12 -3.89 7.99
N GLY A 34 -3.17 -3.42 7.30
CA GLY A 34 -4.55 -3.64 7.71
C GLY A 34 -4.96 -2.87 8.98
N GLY A 35 -4.23 -1.82 9.36
CA GLY A 35 -4.47 -1.03 10.57
C GLY A 35 -3.86 -1.63 11.83
N MET A 36 -2.84 -2.48 11.69
CA MET A 36 -2.16 -3.14 12.81
C MET A 36 -1.10 -2.25 13.48
N HIS A 37 -0.62 -1.21 12.78
CA HIS A 37 0.26 -0.18 13.29
C HIS A 37 -0.33 1.19 12.92
N MET A 38 -0.17 2.17 13.80
CA MET A 38 -0.68 3.53 13.66
C MET A 38 0.31 4.52 14.26
#